data_AF-S4PWE0-F1
#
_entry.id   AF-S4PWE0-F1
#
_cell.length_a   1.000
_cell.length_b   1.000
_cell.length_c   1.000
_cell.angle_alpha   90.00
_cell.angle_beta   90.00
_cell.angle_gamma   90.00
#
_symmetry.space_group_name_H-M   'P 1'
#
loop_
_entity.id
_entity.type
_entity.pdbx_description
1 polymer ?
#
loop_
_entity_poly.entity_id
_entity_poly.type
_entity_poly.pdbx_seq_one_letter_code
_entity_poly.pdbx_strand_id
1 'polypeptide(L)'
;ERPDIEPNPNVPVDETEEFSLVLTTHLNHHKIVYGAEMDGIICDKSPVAPLPDTEGNPDNIVQYLSSNMFIELKTNRHIESSRQEINFKRYKTRKW
;
A
#
# COMPACT_ATOMS: atom_id res chain seq x y z
N GLU A 1 12.44 -4.35 10.55
CA GLU A 1 11.19 -5.11 10.77
C GLU A 1 10.99 -6.08 9.63
N ARG A 2 10.19 -7.14 9.82
CA ARG A 2 9.89 -8.13 8.78
C ARG A 2 8.41 -8.03 8.41
N PRO A 3 8.03 -8.03 7.13
CA PRO A 3 6.65 -7.77 6.72
C PRO A 3 5.72 -8.97 6.95
N ASP A 4 6.28 -10.14 7.24
CA ASP A 4 5.56 -11.40 7.43
C ASP A 4 5.32 -11.79 8.90
N ILE A 5 5.60 -10.89 9.85
CA ILE A 5 5.37 -11.13 11.28
C ILE A 5 3.96 -10.72 11.70
N GLU A 6 3.49 -11.30 12.80
CA GLU A 6 2.19 -10.94 13.37
C GLU A 6 2.20 -9.49 13.89
N PRO A 7 1.20 -8.66 13.55
CA PRO A 7 1.16 -7.26 13.98
C PRO A 7 0.97 -7.15 15.50
N ASN A 8 1.60 -6.14 16.12
CA ASN A 8 1.45 -5.87 17.54
C ASN A 8 0.47 -4.70 17.78
N PRO A 9 -0.76 -4.94 18.26
CA PRO A 9 -1.74 -3.87 18.50
C PRO A 9 -1.56 -3.13 19.83
N ASN A 10 -0.56 -3.51 20.64
CA ASN A 10 -0.38 -2.95 21.99
C ASN A 10 0.54 -1.72 22.03
N VAL A 11 1.08 -1.31 20.88
CA VAL A 11 1.87 -0.08 20.75
C VAL A 11 0.97 1.06 20.26
N PRO A 12 1.17 2.30 20.74
CA PRO A 12 0.50 3.46 20.17
C PRO A 12 0.83 3.61 18.69
N VAL A 13 -0.13 4.14 17.92
CA VAL A 13 0.09 4.51 16.52
C VAL A 13 0.92 5.79 16.48
N ASP A 14 2.02 5.78 15.72
CA ASP A 14 2.75 7.00 15.33
C ASP A 14 2.26 7.45 13.96
N GLU A 15 1.43 8.49 13.91
CA GLU A 15 0.87 9.03 12.67
C GLU A 15 1.92 9.79 11.81
N THR A 16 3.16 9.93 12.29
CA THR A 16 4.25 10.54 11.51
C THR A 16 5.06 9.54 10.70
N GLU A 17 4.90 8.25 10.98
CA GLU A 17 5.53 7.17 10.20
C GLU A 17 4.71 6.89 8.94
N GLU A 18 5.30 7.18 7.78
CA GLU A 18 4.71 6.91 6.48
C GLU A 18 5.76 6.32 5.52
N PHE A 19 5.29 5.57 4.52
CA PHE A 19 6.13 5.09 3.43
C PHE A 19 5.54 5.52 2.09
N SER A 20 6.32 6.29 1.33
CA SER A 20 5.92 6.83 0.03
C SER A 20 6.82 6.34 -1.09
N LEU A 21 6.21 6.03 -2.24
CA LEU A 21 6.88 5.75 -3.50
C LEU A 21 6.79 6.93 -4.45
N VAL A 22 7.86 7.20 -5.19
CA VAL A 22 7.83 8.12 -6.32
C VAL A 22 7.70 7.31 -7.60
N LEU A 23 6.56 7.46 -8.27
CA LEU A 23 6.18 6.68 -9.44
C LEU A 23 6.13 7.57 -10.68
N THR A 24 6.34 6.94 -11.83
CA THR A 24 6.14 7.57 -13.14
C THR A 24 5.09 6.79 -13.93
N THR A 25 4.15 7.50 -14.54
CA THR A 25 3.13 6.91 -15.42
C THR A 25 2.90 7.78 -16.65
N HIS A 26 2.10 7.28 -17.59
CA HIS A 26 1.62 8.02 -18.74
C HIS A 26 0.10 8.03 -18.76
N LEU A 27 -0.50 9.21 -18.93
CA LEU A 27 -1.91 9.38 -19.18
C LEU A 27 -2.08 10.07 -20.54
N ASN A 28 -2.53 9.31 -21.54
CA ASN A 28 -2.49 9.71 -22.95
C ASN A 28 -1.07 10.14 -23.35
N HIS A 29 -0.89 11.42 -23.72
CA HIS A 29 0.39 11.98 -24.15
C HIS A 29 1.13 12.72 -23.01
N HIS A 30 0.63 12.64 -21.78
CA HIS A 30 1.22 13.30 -20.63
C HIS A 30 2.00 12.31 -19.78
N LYS A 31 3.30 12.56 -19.60
CA LYS A 31 4.12 11.87 -18.61
C LYS A 31 3.88 12.51 -17.25
N ILE A 32 3.53 11.70 -16.25
CA ILE A 32 3.21 12.14 -14.90
C ILE A 32 4.23 11.52 -13.94
N VAL A 33 4.78 12.33 -13.05
CA VAL A 33 5.56 11.88 -11.89
C VAL A 33 4.78 12.27 -10.65
N TYR A 34 4.56 11.32 -9.75
CA TYR A 34 3.76 11.54 -8.54
C TYR A 34 4.29 10.72 -7.37
N GLY A 35 4.09 11.24 -6.16
CA GLY A 35 4.27 10.49 -4.92
C GLY A 35 2.98 9.78 -4.54
N ALA A 36 3.10 8.56 -4.02
CA ALA A 36 1.98 7.81 -3.48
C ALA A 36 2.41 7.07 -2.20
N GLU A 37 1.67 7.32 -1.13
CA GLU A 37 1.78 6.61 0.15
C GLU A 37 1.27 5.17 0.00
N MET A 38 1.93 4.20 0.64
CA MET A 38 1.56 2.79 0.58
C MET A 38 1.36 2.25 2.00
N ASP A 39 0.20 1.61 2.24
CA ASP A 39 -0.13 1.05 3.56
C ASP A 39 0.63 -0.25 3.87
N GLY A 40 0.98 -1.04 2.85
CA GLY A 40 1.71 -2.28 3.06
C GLY A 40 1.96 -3.11 1.80
N ILE A 41 2.57 -4.27 1.98
CA ILE A 41 2.82 -5.28 0.94
C ILE A 41 2.12 -6.60 1.25
N ILE A 42 1.77 -7.34 0.21
CA ILE A 42 1.11 -8.65 0.32
C ILE A 42 2.15 -9.72 0.66
N CYS A 43 1.96 -10.42 1.79
CA CYS A 43 2.88 -11.45 2.27
C CYS A 43 2.28 -12.88 2.31
N ASP A 44 1.00 -13.04 2.00
CA ASP A 44 0.26 -14.31 2.13
C ASP A 44 0.32 -15.19 0.86
N LYS A 45 0.43 -14.57 -0.32
CA LYS A 45 0.41 -15.28 -1.62
C LYS A 45 1.76 -15.83 -2.06
N SER A 46 2.85 -15.24 -1.62
CA SER A 46 4.21 -15.63 -1.99
C SER A 46 5.20 -15.20 -0.91
N PRO A 47 6.27 -15.97 -0.66
CA PRO A 47 7.30 -15.57 0.28
C PRO A 47 7.91 -14.23 -0.17
N VAL A 48 7.86 -13.23 0.71
CA VAL A 48 8.53 -11.96 0.47
C VAL A 48 10.02 -12.18 0.67
N ALA A 49 10.81 -11.77 -0.33
CA ALA A 49 12.27 -11.81 -0.21
C ALA A 49 12.74 -10.97 0.99
N PRO A 50 13.88 -11.31 1.62
CA PRO A 50 14.44 -10.44 2.64
C PRO A 50 14.70 -9.04 2.08
N LEU A 51 14.52 -8.02 2.92
CA LEU A 51 14.83 -6.65 2.53
C LEU A 51 16.30 -6.56 2.06
N PRO A 52 16.57 -5.95 0.89
CA PRO A 52 17.93 -5.75 0.43
C PRO A 52 18.66 -4.76 1.34
N ASP A 53 19.97 -4.93 1.43
CA ASP A 53 20.82 -4.07 2.27
C ASP A 53 20.84 -2.63 1.75
N THR A 54 20.53 -1.67 2.62
CA THR A 54 20.37 -0.25 2.24
C THR A 54 21.69 0.45 1.94
N GLU A 55 22.82 -0.10 2.39
CA GLU A 55 24.16 0.40 2.07
C GLU A 55 24.70 -0.13 0.71
N GLY A 56 23.97 -1.05 0.08
CA GLY A 56 24.33 -1.64 -1.21
C GLY A 56 23.92 -0.79 -2.42
N ASN A 57 23.82 -1.44 -3.60
CA ASN A 57 23.33 -0.78 -4.82
C ASN A 57 21.84 -0.38 -4.65
N PRO A 58 21.47 0.91 -4.77
CA PRO A 58 20.08 1.37 -4.69
C PRO A 58 19.13 0.67 -5.68
N ASP A 59 19.63 0.20 -6.82
CA ASP A 59 18.82 -0.54 -7.80
C ASP A 59 18.20 -1.81 -7.22
N ASN A 60 18.85 -2.42 -6.21
CA ASN A 60 18.32 -3.61 -5.54
C ASN A 60 17.04 -3.28 -4.76
N ILE A 61 16.97 -2.11 -4.13
CA ILE A 61 15.78 -1.63 -3.41
C ILE A 61 14.66 -1.36 -4.41
N VAL A 62 14.98 -0.68 -5.51
CA VAL A 62 13.99 -0.40 -6.58
C VAL A 62 13.45 -1.70 -7.17
N GLN A 63 14.32 -2.67 -7.45
CA GLN A 63 13.93 -3.98 -7.96
C GLN A 63 13.05 -4.74 -6.95
N TYR A 64 13.44 -4.72 -5.66
CA TYR A 64 12.64 -5.31 -4.58
C TYR A 64 11.23 -4.71 -4.53
N LEU A 65 11.13 -3.38 -4.44
CA LEU A 65 9.84 -2.68 -4.37
C LEU A 65 9.00 -2.90 -5.64
N SER A 66 9.64 -2.94 -6.81
CA SER A 66 8.94 -3.18 -8.10
C SER A 66 8.43 -4.61 -8.27
N SER A 67 9.03 -5.58 -7.54
CA SER A 67 8.65 -6.99 -7.62
C SER A 67 7.54 -7.40 -6.64
N ASN A 68 7.28 -6.56 -5.63
CA ASN A 68 6.27 -6.82 -4.62
C ASN A 68 4.92 -6.19 -4.99
N MET A 69 3.84 -6.80 -4.51
CA MET A 69 2.49 -6.25 -4.64
C MET A 69 2.13 -5.43 -3.40
N PHE A 70 1.72 -4.19 -3.61
CA PHE A 70 1.20 -3.33 -2.56
C PHE A 70 -0.28 -3.60 -2.28
N ILE A 71 -0.71 -3.29 -1.07
CA ILE A 71 -2.10 -3.37 -0.62
C ILE A 71 -2.51 -2.06 0.05
N GLU A 72 -3.74 -1.64 -0.19
CA GLU A 72 -4.37 -0.48 0.44
C GLU A 72 -5.30 -0.94 1.56
N LEU A 73 -5.22 -0.32 2.71
CA LEU A 73 -6.06 -0.57 3.87
C LEU A 73 -7.06 0.58 4.04
N LYS A 74 -8.36 0.23 4.00
CA LYS A 74 -9.44 1.20 4.20
C LYS A 74 -10.43 0.70 5.23
N THR A 75 -10.95 1.63 6.03
CA THR A 75 -12.03 1.38 6.97
C THR A 75 -13.34 1.96 6.47
N ASN A 76 -14.45 1.27 6.76
CA ASN A 76 -15.80 1.77 6.54
C ASN A 76 -16.70 1.27 7.67
N ARG A 77 -17.78 2.02 7.92
CA ARG A 77 -18.84 1.55 8.81
C ARG A 77 -19.38 0.19 8.32
N HIS A 78 -19.82 -0.64 9.25
CA HIS A 78 -20.55 -1.85 8.92
C HIS A 78 -21.78 -1.51 8.08
N ILE A 79 -22.02 -2.33 7.05
CA ILE A 79 -23.15 -2.20 6.13
C ILE A 79 -24.24 -3.14 6.62
N GLU A 80 -25.35 -2.55 7.08
CA GLU A 80 -26.45 -3.25 7.74
C GLU A 80 -27.73 -3.19 6.89
N SER A 81 -27.75 -2.40 5.82
CA SER A 81 -28.94 -2.21 4.97
C SER A 81 -28.58 -2.04 3.50
N SER A 82 -29.49 -2.43 2.61
CA SER A 82 -29.32 -2.32 1.16
C SER A 82 -29.06 -0.88 0.69
N ARG A 83 -29.64 0.11 1.38
CA ARG A 83 -29.39 1.53 1.06
C ARG A 83 -27.94 1.93 1.37
N GLN A 84 -27.37 1.45 2.48
CA GLN A 84 -25.97 1.69 2.81
C GLN A 84 -25.05 1.01 1.79
N GLU A 85 -25.36 -0.20 1.37
CA GLU A 85 -24.61 -0.95 0.34
C GLU A 85 -24.58 -0.20 -1.01
N ILE A 86 -25.75 0.26 -1.48
CA ILE A 86 -25.84 1.03 -2.73
C ILE A 86 -25.02 2.31 -2.64
N ASN A 87 -25.08 3.01 -1.51
CA ASN A 87 -24.30 4.23 -1.30
C ASN A 87 -22.80 3.93 -1.23
N PHE A 88 -22.40 2.84 -0.57
CA PHE A 88 -21.01 2.40 -0.51
C PHE A 88 -20.45 2.17 -1.92
N LYS A 89 -21.14 1.36 -2.73
CA LYS A 89 -20.75 1.06 -4.12
C LYS A 89 -20.77 2.28 -5.05
N ARG A 90 -21.67 3.22 -4.82
CA ARG A 90 -21.80 4.40 -5.70
C ARG A 90 -20.75 5.46 -5.39
N TYR A 91 -20.38 5.63 -4.12
CA TYR A 91 -19.62 6.79 -3.68
C TYR A 91 -18.26 6.47 -3.07
N LYS A 92 -18.12 5.38 -2.29
CA LYS A 92 -16.85 5.01 -1.66
C LYS A 92 -15.94 4.25 -2.61
N THR A 93 -16.44 3.21 -3.28
CA THR A 93 -15.63 2.38 -4.21
C THR A 93 -15.27 3.09 -5.53
N ARG A 94 -15.69 4.34 -5.72
CA ARG A 94 -15.21 5.19 -6.83
C ARG A 94 -13.99 6.00 -6.41
N LYS A 95 -13.80 6.20 -5.12
CA LYS A 95 -12.69 6.96 -4.52
C LYS A 95 -11.58 6.04 -4.03
N TRP A 96 -11.96 4.87 -3.52
CA TRP A 96 -11.08 3.73 -3.32
C TRP A 96 -10.83 3.09 -4.68
#